data_AF-A0A7C3JHA5-F1
#
_entry.id   AF-A0A7C3JHA5-F1
#
_cell.length_a   1.000
_cell.length_b   1.000
_cell.length_c   1.000
_cell.angle_alpha   90.00
_cell.angle_beta   90.00
_cell.angle_gamma   90.00
#
_symmetry.space_group_name_H-M   'P 1'
#
loop_
_entity.id
_entity.type
_entity.pdbx_description
1 polymer ?
#
loop_
_entity_poly.entity_id
_entity_poly.type
_entity_poly.pdbx_seq_one_letter_code
_entity_poly.pdbx_strand_id
1 'polypeptide(L)'
;MDLMTMEIAPSGHTGKHRHIFEEMIYVQEGKGYDVHEQTRYPWEAGDVICIPPMTAHQHFNDGEKPARLISSWSRQLSHEFLGGIEHISDASSWKKS
;
A
#
# COMPACT_ATOMS: atom_id res chain seq x y z
N MET A 1 17.61 -2.43 3.19
CA MET A 1 16.14 -2.59 3.14
C MET A 1 15.54 -1.58 4.08
N ASP A 2 14.47 -0.92 3.68
CA ASP A 2 13.68 -0.04 4.56
C ASP A 2 12.36 -0.72 4.90
N LEU A 3 11.81 -0.38 6.06
CA LEU A 3 10.53 -0.89 6.55
C LEU A 3 9.67 0.27 7.03
N MET A 4 8.37 0.20 6.76
CA MET A 4 7.38 1.17 7.22
C MET A 4 6.15 0.44 7.74
N THR A 5 5.66 0.81 8.91
CA THR A 5 4.34 0.39 9.39
C THR A 5 3.27 1.34 8.90
N MET A 6 2.17 0.80 8.40
CA MET A 6 0.96 1.54 8.04
C MET A 6 -0.23 1.01 8.83
N GLU A 7 -1.11 1.91 9.24
CA GLU A 7 -2.41 1.56 9.81
C GLU A 7 -3.52 2.15 8.94
N ILE A 8 -4.52 1.33 8.62
CA ILE A 8 -5.69 1.74 7.83
C ILE A 8 -6.92 1.57 8.71
N ALA A 9 -7.63 2.66 9.00
CA ALA A 9 -8.88 2.62 9.77
C ALA A 9 -9.94 1.73 9.07
N PRO A 10 -10.93 1.21 9.81
CA PRO A 10 -12.06 0.49 9.21
C PRO A 10 -12.71 1.28 8.07
N SER A 11 -13.00 0.61 6.94
CA SER A 11 -13.50 1.24 5.71
C SER A 11 -12.57 2.30 5.09
N GLY A 12 -11.32 2.40 5.55
CA GLY A 12 -10.32 3.33 5.06
C GLY A 12 -9.52 2.78 3.88
N HIS A 13 -8.72 3.65 3.27
CA HIS A 13 -7.80 3.29 2.20
C HIS A 13 -6.56 4.19 2.19
N THR A 14 -5.48 3.72 1.56
CA THR A 14 -4.30 4.56 1.29
C THR A 14 -4.50 5.44 0.06
N GLY A 15 -3.52 6.29 -0.26
CA GLY A 15 -3.47 6.96 -1.56
C GLY A 15 -3.06 5.98 -2.66
N LYS A 16 -3.56 6.20 -3.88
CA LYS A 16 -3.13 5.42 -5.04
C LYS A 16 -1.79 5.94 -5.52
N HIS A 17 -0.83 5.06 -5.75
CA HIS A 17 0.48 5.45 -6.24
C HIS A 17 1.15 4.32 -7.03
N ARG A 18 2.29 4.63 -7.64
CA ARG A 18 3.21 3.64 -8.22
C ARG A 18 4.65 4.09 -8.02
N HIS A 19 5.58 3.16 -8.08
CA HIS A 19 6.99 3.42 -7.86
C HIS A 19 7.86 2.49 -8.70
N ILE A 20 9.13 2.86 -8.88
CA ILE A 20 10.07 2.16 -9.78
C ILE A 20 10.66 0.88 -9.17
N PHE A 21 10.43 0.65 -7.88
CA PHE A 21 10.96 -0.47 -7.14
C PHE A 21 9.84 -1.46 -6.79
N GLU A 22 10.21 -2.66 -6.37
CA GLU A 22 9.26 -3.62 -5.83
C GLU A 22 8.91 -3.28 -4.38
N GLU A 23 7.71 -3.61 -3.97
CA GLU A 23 7.26 -3.48 -2.57
C GLU A 23 6.62 -4.79 -2.11
N MET A 24 7.02 -5.22 -0.93
CA MET A 24 6.49 -6.41 -0.26
C MET A 24 5.82 -5.97 1.02
N ILE A 25 4.56 -6.35 1.22
CA ILE A 25 3.78 -5.92 2.38
C ILE A 25 3.30 -7.15 3.14
N TYR A 26 3.69 -7.26 4.42
CA TYR A 26 3.16 -8.26 5.33
C TYR A 26 1.92 -7.72 6.05
N VAL A 27 0.82 -8.48 6.00
CA VAL A 27 -0.41 -8.15 6.72
C VAL A 27 -0.27 -8.63 8.16
N GLN A 28 0.08 -7.72 9.07
CA GLN A 28 0.23 -8.05 10.49
C GLN A 28 -1.13 -8.30 11.15
N GLU A 29 -2.12 -7.44 10.87
CA GLU A 29 -3.47 -7.52 11.44
C GLU A 29 -4.51 -7.01 10.43
N GLY A 30 -5.76 -7.48 10.56
CA GLY A 30 -6.90 -7.01 9.77
C GLY A 30 -7.17 -7.87 8.53
N LYS A 31 -8.06 -7.36 7.67
CA LYS A 31 -8.42 -7.94 6.37
C LYS A 31 -8.86 -6.85 5.41
N GLY A 32 -8.77 -7.13 4.12
CA GLY A 32 -9.05 -6.16 3.09
C GLY A 32 -8.70 -6.65 1.71
N TYR A 33 -8.39 -5.71 0.84
CA TYR A 33 -7.93 -6.02 -0.51
C TYR A 33 -7.04 -4.92 -1.07
N ASP A 34 -6.20 -5.31 -2.01
CA ASP A 34 -5.43 -4.42 -2.86
C ASP A 34 -6.11 -4.26 -4.22
N VAL A 35 -5.91 -3.09 -4.84
CA VAL A 35 -6.26 -2.87 -6.24
C VAL A 35 -4.97 -2.63 -7.03
N HIS A 36 -4.55 -3.58 -7.85
CA HIS A 36 -3.41 -3.43 -8.76
C HIS A 36 -3.91 -3.37 -10.20
N GLU A 37 -3.64 -2.27 -10.92
CA GLU A 37 -4.11 -2.08 -12.31
C GLU A 37 -5.58 -2.45 -12.51
N GLN A 38 -6.45 -2.00 -11.59
CA GLN A 38 -7.91 -2.24 -11.56
C GLN A 38 -8.34 -3.66 -11.13
N THR A 39 -7.41 -4.57 -10.90
CA THR A 39 -7.71 -5.93 -10.41
C THR A 39 -7.64 -5.97 -8.88
N ARG A 40 -8.62 -6.64 -8.25
CA ARG A 40 -8.69 -6.79 -6.79
C ARG A 40 -8.02 -8.07 -6.31
N TYR A 41 -7.24 -7.94 -5.24
CA TYR A 41 -6.56 -9.06 -4.58
C TYR A 41 -6.89 -9.04 -3.09
N PRO A 42 -7.69 -9.99 -2.58
CA PRO A 42 -8.02 -10.05 -1.16
C PRO A 42 -6.79 -10.42 -0.34
N TRP A 43 -6.75 -9.95 0.91
CA TRP A 43 -5.73 -10.31 1.88
C TRP A 43 -6.30 -10.34 3.30
N GLU A 44 -5.69 -11.15 4.16
CA GLU A 44 -5.94 -11.21 5.60
C GLU A 44 -4.64 -11.36 6.41
N ALA A 45 -4.74 -11.26 7.74
CA ALA A 45 -3.60 -11.35 8.62
C ALA A 45 -2.78 -12.64 8.38
N GLY A 46 -1.47 -12.47 8.16
CA GLY A 46 -0.55 -13.54 7.80
C GLY A 46 -0.17 -13.58 6.32
N ASP A 47 -0.93 -12.93 5.45
CA ASP A 47 -0.62 -12.85 4.02
C ASP A 47 0.55 -11.92 3.72
N VAL A 48 1.16 -12.14 2.54
CA VAL A 48 2.15 -11.25 1.95
C VAL A 48 1.64 -10.77 0.59
N ILE A 49 1.61 -9.46 0.42
CA ILE A 49 1.27 -8.78 -0.83
C ILE A 49 2.57 -8.48 -1.57
N CYS A 50 2.62 -8.84 -2.85
CA CYS A 50 3.75 -8.56 -3.73
C CYS A 50 3.35 -7.52 -4.77
N ILE A 51 4.07 -6.42 -4.85
CA ILE A 51 3.78 -5.31 -5.76
C ILE A 51 4.97 -5.12 -6.70
N PRO A 52 4.83 -5.52 -7.99
CA PRO A 52 5.87 -5.32 -8.97
C PRO A 52 6.12 -3.84 -9.28
N PRO A 53 7.34 -3.48 -9.73
CA PRO A 53 7.65 -2.13 -10.19
C PRO A 53 6.63 -1.57 -11.17
N MET A 54 6.36 -0.28 -11.06
CA MET A 54 5.47 0.53 -11.92
C MET A 54 3.99 0.10 -11.93
N THR A 55 3.59 -0.82 -11.06
CA THR A 55 2.19 -1.20 -10.85
C THR A 55 1.48 -0.12 -10.06
N ALA A 56 0.42 0.47 -10.59
CA ALA A 56 -0.43 1.38 -9.82
C ALA A 56 -1.26 0.59 -8.81
N HIS A 57 -1.06 0.88 -7.52
CA HIS A 57 -1.64 0.13 -6.41
C HIS A 57 -2.23 1.02 -5.31
N GLN A 58 -3.15 0.44 -4.53
CA GLN A 58 -3.84 1.07 -3.41
C GLN A 58 -4.37 -0.02 -2.47
N HIS A 59 -4.31 0.23 -1.15
CA HIS A 59 -4.71 -0.71 -0.11
C HIS A 59 -6.02 -0.26 0.53
N PHE A 60 -6.94 -1.20 0.74
CA PHE A 60 -8.26 -0.95 1.31
C PHE A 60 -8.50 -1.86 2.52
N ASN A 61 -8.99 -1.29 3.62
CA ASN A 61 -9.47 -2.06 4.77
C ASN A 61 -10.99 -2.16 4.71
N ASP A 62 -11.52 -3.36 4.45
CA ASP A 62 -12.96 -3.65 4.50
C ASP A 62 -13.38 -4.41 5.77
N GLY A 63 -12.45 -4.57 6.72
CA GLY A 63 -12.72 -5.10 8.04
C GLY A 63 -13.30 -4.07 9.02
N GLU A 64 -13.79 -4.58 10.14
CA GLU A 64 -14.39 -3.78 11.23
C GLU A 64 -13.34 -3.23 12.21
N LYS A 65 -12.09 -3.68 12.11
CA LYS A 65 -10.96 -3.28 12.97
C LYS A 65 -9.88 -2.62 12.11
N PRO A 66 -9.00 -1.78 12.70
CA PRO A 66 -7.83 -1.27 11.99
C PRO A 66 -7.00 -2.41 11.39
N ALA A 67 -6.53 -2.22 10.16
CA ALA A 67 -5.55 -3.11 9.53
C ALA A 67 -4.14 -2.55 9.77
N ARG A 68 -3.19 -3.42 10.11
CA ARG A 68 -1.79 -3.06 10.33
C ARG A 68 -0.93 -3.79 9.32
N LEU A 69 -0.21 -3.01 8.51
CA LEU A 69 0.61 -3.50 7.41
C LEU A 69 2.07 -3.14 7.67
N ILE A 70 2.99 -4.02 7.33
CA ILE A 70 4.43 -3.76 7.36
C ILE A 70 4.93 -3.84 5.92
N SER A 71 5.21 -2.67 5.34
CA SER A 71 5.80 -2.56 4.01
C SER A 71 7.32 -2.65 4.07
N SER A 72 7.91 -3.26 3.05
CA SER A 72 9.34 -3.32 2.85
C SER A 72 9.74 -3.21 1.38
N TRP A 73 10.85 -2.50 1.14
CA TRP A 73 11.46 -2.34 -0.18
C TRP A 73 12.98 -2.16 -0.07
N SER A 74 13.67 -2.30 -1.20
CA SER A 74 15.11 -2.08 -1.27
C SER A 74 15.46 -0.59 -1.10
N ARG A 75 16.21 -0.27 -0.02
CA ARG A 75 16.75 1.08 0.23
C ARG A 75 17.54 1.61 -0.96
N GLN A 76 18.35 0.75 -1.59
CA GLN A 76 19.22 1.21 -2.66
C GLN A 76 18.40 1.73 -3.85
N LEU A 77 17.36 0.99 -4.24
CA LEU A 77 16.48 1.39 -5.34
C LEU A 77 15.66 2.64 -5.02
N SER A 78 15.23 2.84 -3.77
CA SER A 78 14.42 4.00 -3.39
C SER A 78 15.21 5.29 -3.17
N HIS A 79 16.49 5.21 -2.74
CA HIS A 79 17.29 6.40 -2.39
C HIS A 79 18.29 6.83 -3.48
N GLU A 80 18.79 5.92 -4.32
CA GLU A 80 19.83 6.25 -5.33
C GLU A 80 19.24 6.68 -6.69
N PHE A 81 17.98 6.34 -6.97
CA PHE A 81 17.29 6.72 -8.21
C PHE A 81 16.30 7.87 -7.93
N LEU A 82 16.70 9.11 -8.24
CA LEU A 82 16.05 10.41 -7.98
C LEU A 82 14.63 10.59 -8.60
N GLY A 83 13.66 9.75 -8.24
CA GLY A 83 12.28 9.88 -8.70
C GLY A 83 11.49 8.60 -8.45
N GLY A 84 11.07 8.40 -7.20
CA GLY A 84 10.67 7.07 -6.76
C GLY A 84 9.19 6.79 -6.69
N ILE A 85 8.32 7.78 -6.50
CA ILE A 85 6.89 7.55 -6.22
C ILE A 85 6.02 8.58 -6.95
N GLU A 86 5.13 8.11 -7.82
CA GLU A 86 4.09 8.92 -8.43
C GLU A 86 2.79 8.76 -7.62
N HIS A 87 2.37 9.84 -6.96
CA HIS A 87 1.08 9.91 -6.28
C HIS A 87 -0.03 10.20 -7.30
N ILE A 88 -0.97 9.27 -7.43
CA ILE A 88 -2.10 9.32 -8.37
C ILE A 88 -3.35 9.88 -7.67
N SER A 89 -3.57 9.53 -6.41
CA SER A 89 -4.63 10.10 -5.59
C SER A 89 -4.29 10.08 -4.10
N ASP A 90 -4.84 11.02 -3.35
CA ASP A 90 -4.64 11.12 -1.91
C ASP A 90 -5.43 10.06 -1.12
N ALA A 91 -5.01 9.81 0.12
CA ALA A 91 -5.76 8.98 1.08
C ALA A 91 -6.94 9.72 1.73
N SER A 92 -7.02 11.05 1.57
CA SER A 92 -7.98 11.87 2.30
C SER A 92 -9.36 11.89 1.65
N SER A 93 -10.41 11.79 2.47
CA SER A 93 -11.78 12.09 2.06
C SER A 93 -12.11 13.58 2.13
N TRP A 94 -11.11 14.43 2.36
CA TRP A 94 -11.32 15.87 2.54
C TRP A 94 -11.68 16.53 1.21
N LYS A 95 -12.81 17.23 1.19
CA LYS A 95 -13.22 18.09 0.08
C LYS A 95 -13.03 19.54 0.54
N LYS A 96 -12.32 20.36 -0.25
CA LYS A 96 -12.34 21.82 -0.06
C LYS A 96 -13.80 22.27 -0.17
N SER A 97 -14.31 22.90 0.90
CA SER A 97 -15.57 23.64 0.91
C SER A 97 -15.50 24.85 0.00
#